data_AF-A0A2V6ECN3-F1
#
_entry.id   AF-A0A2V6ECN3-F1
#
_cell.length_a   1.000
_cell.length_b   1.000
_cell.length_c   1.000
_cell.angle_alpha   90.00
_cell.angle_beta   90.00
_cell.angle_gamma   90.00
#
_symmetry.space_group_name_H-M   'P 1'
#
loop_
_entity.id
_entity.type
_entity.pdbx_description
1 polymer ?
#
loop_
_entity_poly.entity_id
_entity_poly.type
_entity_poly.pdbx_seq_one_letter_code
_entity_poly.pdbx_strand_id
1 'polypeptide(L)'
;MRLFILTLLAMIAFAGNSLICRLALTQTTIDAASFTFTRILSGAVALSLIVTIRKRTSPTTGSWASALALFAYAAAFSFAYISLSAGTGALLLFGAVQATMILWGMYKGERLRTRQWFGLALAVAGLVALLFPGLSA
;
A
#
# COMPACT_ATOMS: atom_id res chain seq x y z
N MET A 1 5.00 -24.12 3.88
CA MET A 1 6.10 -23.23 4.35
C MET A 1 6.44 -22.09 3.38
N ARG A 2 6.60 -22.35 2.07
CA ARG A 2 6.96 -21.30 1.08
C ARG A 2 6.05 -20.06 1.09
N LEU A 3 4.73 -20.26 1.18
CA LEU A 3 3.77 -19.15 1.32
C LEU A 3 4.03 -18.30 2.57
N PHE A 4 4.24 -18.96 3.71
CA PHE A 4 4.46 -18.27 4.98
C PHE A 4 5.73 -17.40 4.94
N ILE A 5 6.82 -17.91 4.37
CA ILE A 5 8.08 -17.16 4.22
C ILE A 5 7.91 -15.96 3.29
N LEU A 6 7.24 -16.15 2.15
CA LEU A 6 6.95 -15.06 1.21
C LEU A 6 6.06 -13.99 1.84
N THR A 7 5.03 -14.40 2.60
CA THR A 7 4.17 -13.47 3.33
C THR A 7 4.95 -12.71 4.40
N LEU A 8 5.79 -13.39 5.19
CA LEU A 8 6.61 -12.75 6.21
C LEU A 8 7.55 -11.70 5.58
N LEU A 9 8.23 -12.06 4.50
CA LEU A 9 9.15 -11.16 3.80
C LEU A 9 8.40 -9.96 3.22
N ALA A 10 7.20 -10.18 2.65
CA ALA A 10 6.34 -9.10 2.18
C ALA A 10 5.90 -8.17 3.32
N MET A 11 5.53 -8.71 4.47
CA MET A 11 5.12 -7.92 5.64
C MET A 11 6.29 -7.11 6.23
N ILE A 12 7.49 -7.68 6.29
CA ILE A 12 8.70 -6.96 6.72
C ILE A 12 9.02 -5.81 5.76
N ALA A 13 9.00 -6.09 4.44
CA ALA A 13 9.25 -5.06 3.43
C ALA A 13 8.21 -3.93 3.50
N PHE A 14 6.95 -4.27 3.77
CA PHE A 14 5.85 -3.32 3.89
C PHE A 14 5.99 -2.42 5.13
N ALA A 15 6.28 -3.02 6.29
CA ALA A 15 6.54 -2.30 7.53
C ALA A 15 7.79 -1.41 7.41
N GLY A 16 8.88 -1.96 6.87
CA GLY A 16 10.13 -1.23 6.63
C GLY A 16 9.95 -0.06 5.66
N ASN A 17 9.20 -0.24 4.58
CA ASN A 17 8.87 0.86 3.67
C ASN A 17 8.18 2.01 4.41
N SER A 18 7.18 1.74 5.25
CA SER A 18 6.49 2.80 6.01
C SER A 18 7.43 3.56 6.95
N LEU A 19 8.34 2.85 7.63
CA LEU A 19 9.33 3.45 8.51
C LEU A 19 10.33 4.33 7.74
N ILE A 20 10.88 3.83 6.62
CA ILE A 20 11.85 4.57 5.79
C ILE A 20 11.20 5.82 5.18
N CYS A 21 9.95 5.73 4.71
CA CYS A 21 9.20 6.88 4.19
C CYS A 21 9.05 7.97 5.26
N ARG A 22 8.77 7.55 6.49
CA ARG A 22 8.63 8.48 7.61
C ARG A 22 9.95 9.14 7.97
N LEU A 23 11.04 8.39 8.04
CA LEU A 23 12.37 8.96 8.29
C LEU A 23 12.74 9.96 7.19
N ALA A 24 12.49 9.64 5.92
CA ALA A 24 12.72 10.57 4.82
C ALA A 24 11.89 11.85 4.99
N LEU A 25 10.60 11.77 5.27
CA LEU A 25 9.73 12.96 5.37
C LEU A 25 9.91 13.77 6.67
N THR A 26 10.36 13.14 7.77
CA THR A 26 10.48 13.80 9.08
C THR A 26 11.88 14.34 9.34
N GLN A 27 12.93 13.66 8.84
CA GLN A 27 14.33 14.02 9.11
C GLN A 27 15.01 14.73 7.94
N THR A 28 14.39 14.79 6.77
CA THR A 28 14.94 15.52 5.61
C THR A 28 14.00 16.63 5.18
N THR A 29 14.55 17.67 4.56
CA THR A 29 13.80 18.82 4.00
C THR A 29 13.11 18.48 2.67
N ILE A 30 12.91 17.19 2.37
CA ILE A 30 12.34 16.77 1.10
C ILE A 30 10.85 17.10 1.07
N ASP A 31 10.43 17.86 0.05
CA ASP A 31 9.02 18.14 -0.16
C ASP A 31 8.26 16.85 -0.56
N ALA A 32 7.01 16.75 -0.15
CA ALA A 32 6.16 15.59 -0.38
C ALA A 32 6.04 15.26 -1.89
N ALA A 33 6.00 16.28 -2.75
CA ALA A 33 5.93 16.09 -4.20
C ALA A 33 7.21 15.42 -4.75
N SER A 34 8.38 15.89 -4.32
CA SER A 34 9.68 15.32 -4.70
C SER A 34 9.81 13.87 -4.22
N PHE A 35 9.40 13.59 -2.99
CA PHE A 35 9.39 12.24 -2.43
C PHE A 35 8.53 11.27 -3.25
N THR A 36 7.30 11.69 -3.59
CA THR A 36 6.37 10.88 -4.39
C THR A 36 6.90 10.67 -5.80
N PHE A 37 7.49 11.70 -6.42
CA PHE A 37 8.09 11.59 -7.75
C PHE A 37 9.25 10.58 -7.76
N THR A 38 10.19 10.69 -6.81
CA THR A 38 11.31 9.73 -6.69
C THR A 38 10.81 8.30 -6.49
N ARG A 39 9.74 8.12 -5.71
CA ARG A 39 9.12 6.80 -5.48
C ARG A 39 8.53 6.21 -6.75
N ILE A 40 7.77 7.01 -7.51
CA ILE A 40 7.17 6.57 -8.79
C ILE A 40 8.28 6.26 -9.80
N LEU A 41 9.30 7.13 -9.91
CA LEU A 41 10.41 6.94 -10.82
C LEU A 41 11.21 5.66 -10.49
N SER A 42 11.53 5.45 -9.21
CA SER A 42 12.18 4.21 -8.75
C SER A 42 11.34 2.97 -9.07
N GLY A 43 10.02 3.02 -8.85
CA GLY A 43 9.10 1.95 -9.21
C GLY A 43 9.07 1.66 -10.71
N ALA A 44 9.06 2.70 -11.55
CA ALA A 44 9.10 2.58 -13.00
C ALA A 44 10.42 1.95 -13.48
N VAL A 45 11.56 2.39 -12.92
CA VAL A 45 12.88 1.83 -13.21
C VAL A 45 12.96 0.36 -12.80
N ALA A 46 12.52 0.03 -11.58
CA ALA A 46 12.51 -1.34 -11.08
C ALA A 46 11.62 -2.25 -11.95
N LEU A 47 10.43 -1.79 -12.33
CA LEU A 47 9.52 -2.53 -13.21
C LEU A 47 10.14 -2.73 -14.61
N SER A 48 10.76 -1.69 -15.17
CA SER A 48 11.46 -1.76 -16.46
C SER A 48 12.58 -2.79 -16.43
N LEU A 49 13.38 -2.82 -15.36
CA LEU A 49 14.44 -3.80 -15.15
C LEU A 49 13.89 -5.23 -15.05
N ILE A 50 12.81 -5.42 -14.27
CA ILE A 50 12.14 -6.73 -14.13
C ILE A 50 11.60 -7.22 -15.48
N VAL A 51 10.97 -6.35 -16.27
CA VAL A 51 10.44 -6.71 -17.60
C VAL A 51 11.58 -7.10 -18.54
N THR A 52 12.65 -6.31 -18.56
CA THR A 52 13.83 -6.54 -19.41
C THR A 52 14.51 -7.87 -19.06
N ILE A 53 14.72 -8.15 -17.78
CA ILE A 53 15.33 -9.42 -17.30
C ILE A 53 14.44 -10.61 -17.60
N ARG A 54 13.10 -10.47 -17.46
CA ARG A 54 12.15 -11.56 -17.72
C ARG A 54 11.92 -11.84 -19.21
N LYS A 55 12.51 -11.06 -20.12
CA LYS A 55 12.39 -11.20 -21.60
C LYS A 55 10.96 -11.45 -22.08
N ARG A 56 9.95 -10.88 -21.39
CA ARG A 56 8.55 -11.04 -21.81
C ARG A 56 8.26 -10.05 -22.94
N THR A 57 8.19 -10.56 -24.16
CA THR A 57 7.74 -9.84 -25.37
C THR A 57 6.22 -9.76 -25.51
N SER A 58 5.47 -9.91 -24.41
CA SER A 58 4.02 -9.74 -24.47
C SER A 58 3.73 -8.28 -24.79
N PRO A 59 2.82 -7.95 -25.74
CA PRO A 59 2.44 -6.57 -26.00
C PRO A 59 1.97 -5.96 -24.69
N THR A 60 2.76 -5.02 -24.17
CA THR A 60 2.47 -4.32 -22.93
C THR A 60 1.37 -3.31 -23.23
N THR A 61 0.12 -3.73 -23.14
CA THR A 61 -1.01 -2.80 -23.17
C THR A 61 -1.07 -2.10 -21.81
N GLY A 62 -0.22 -1.08 -21.63
CA GLY A 62 -0.35 -0.16 -20.51
C GLY A 62 -1.65 0.63 -20.68
N SER A 63 -2.53 0.64 -19.68
CA SER A 63 -3.74 1.45 -19.75
C SER A 63 -3.47 2.84 -19.18
N TRP A 64 -3.63 3.86 -20.01
CA TRP A 64 -3.52 5.27 -19.58
C TRP A 64 -4.46 5.59 -18.42
N ALA A 65 -5.63 4.96 -18.38
CA ALA A 65 -6.57 5.06 -17.26
C ALA A 65 -5.95 4.55 -15.95
N SER A 66 -5.25 3.41 -15.94
CA SER A 66 -4.57 2.92 -14.73
C SER A 66 -3.39 3.80 -14.32
N ALA A 67 -2.66 4.37 -15.28
CA ALA A 67 -1.56 5.29 -15.00
C ALA A 67 -2.08 6.60 -14.39
N LEU A 68 -3.16 7.15 -14.94
CA LEU A 68 -3.83 8.34 -14.41
C LEU A 68 -4.40 8.07 -13.01
N ALA A 69 -5.04 6.91 -12.80
CA ALA A 69 -5.53 6.52 -11.48
C ALA A 69 -4.40 6.39 -10.45
N LEU A 70 -3.27 5.80 -10.84
CA LEU A 70 -2.08 5.69 -9.99
C LEU A 70 -1.49 7.07 -9.66
N PHE A 71 -1.42 7.96 -10.64
CA PHE A 71 -0.95 9.33 -10.44
C PHE A 71 -1.88 10.13 -9.53
N ALA A 72 -3.19 10.09 -9.78
CA ALA A 72 -4.20 10.76 -8.96
C ALA A 72 -4.16 10.26 -7.51
N TYR A 73 -4.05 8.94 -7.33
CA TYR A 73 -3.84 8.33 -6.01
C TYR A 73 -2.58 8.86 -5.34
N ALA A 74 -1.45 8.86 -6.04
CA ALA A 74 -0.17 9.29 -5.48
C ALA A 74 -0.17 10.78 -5.10
N ALA A 75 -0.76 11.63 -5.95
CA ALA A 75 -0.91 13.06 -5.69
C ALA A 75 -1.79 13.31 -4.45
N ALA A 76 -3.00 12.72 -4.42
CA ALA A 76 -3.92 12.86 -3.29
C ALA A 76 -3.28 12.36 -1.97
N PHE A 77 -2.57 11.24 -2.03
CA PHE A 77 -1.89 10.67 -0.88
C PHE A 77 -0.73 11.56 -0.39
N SER A 78 0.01 12.18 -1.31
CA SER A 78 1.12 13.08 -0.98
C SER A 78 0.63 14.36 -0.28
N PHE A 79 -0.50 14.93 -0.71
CA PHE A 79 -1.11 16.09 -0.03
C PHE A 79 -1.75 15.72 1.30
N ALA A 80 -2.40 14.54 1.38
CA ALA A 80 -3.00 14.07 2.63
C ALA A 80 -1.96 13.90 3.76
N TYR A 81 -0.71 13.55 3.42
CA TYR A 81 0.38 13.43 4.40
C TYR A 81 0.78 14.74 5.07
N ILE A 82 0.41 15.90 4.52
CA ILE A 82 0.68 17.21 5.15
C ILE A 82 -0.28 17.44 6.34
N SER A 83 -1.50 16.91 6.26
CA SER A 83 -2.56 17.16 7.25
C SER A 83 -2.86 15.98 8.17
N LEU A 84 -2.49 14.75 7.79
CA LEU A 84 -2.75 13.55 8.59
C LEU A 84 -1.53 13.12 9.41
N SER A 85 -1.76 12.74 10.66
CA SER A 85 -0.75 12.03 11.45
C SER A 85 -0.31 10.77 10.71
N ALA A 86 1.00 10.46 10.73
CA ALA A 86 1.57 9.35 9.98
C ALA A 86 0.95 7.98 10.32
N GLY A 87 0.48 7.81 11.56
CA GLY A 87 -0.22 6.60 11.99
C GLY A 87 -1.63 6.50 11.41
N THR A 88 -2.40 7.57 11.47
CA THR A 88 -3.75 7.63 10.89
C THR A 88 -3.70 7.44 9.37
N GLY A 89 -2.77 8.11 8.67
CA GLY A 89 -2.63 8.01 7.22
C GLY A 89 -2.31 6.60 6.72
N ALA A 90 -1.38 5.91 7.38
CA ALA A 90 -1.05 4.53 7.03
C ALA A 90 -2.24 3.58 7.25
N LEU A 91 -2.96 3.74 8.36
CA LEU A 91 -4.10 2.88 8.68
C LEU A 91 -5.30 3.14 7.79
N LEU A 92 -5.59 4.41 7.46
CA LEU A 92 -6.65 4.77 6.52
C LEU A 92 -6.33 4.23 5.13
N LEU A 93 -5.08 4.35 4.67
CA LEU A 93 -4.66 3.84 3.36
C LEU A 93 -4.73 2.32 3.29
N PHE A 94 -4.09 1.62 4.22
CA PHE A 94 -4.06 0.16 4.20
C PHE A 94 -5.42 -0.44 4.48
N GLY A 95 -6.20 0.15 5.38
CA GLY A 95 -7.59 -0.21 5.63
C GLY A 95 -8.46 -0.02 4.39
N ALA A 96 -8.40 1.15 3.75
CA ALA A 96 -9.20 1.45 2.56
C ALA A 96 -8.84 0.54 1.38
N VAL A 97 -7.54 0.34 1.11
CA VAL A 97 -7.10 -0.55 0.02
C VAL A 97 -7.55 -1.99 0.29
N GLN A 98 -7.37 -2.49 1.52
CA GLN A 98 -7.79 -3.85 1.86
C GLN A 98 -9.32 -4.01 1.80
N ALA A 99 -10.07 -3.04 2.32
CA ALA A 99 -11.53 -3.05 2.22
C ALA A 99 -11.98 -3.07 0.75
N THR A 100 -11.36 -2.24 -0.10
CA THR A 100 -11.69 -2.20 -1.53
C THR A 100 -11.39 -3.52 -2.22
N MET A 101 -10.24 -4.16 -1.93
CA MET A 101 -9.91 -5.48 -2.47
C MET A 101 -10.91 -6.55 -2.06
N ILE A 102 -11.31 -6.57 -0.78
CA ILE A 102 -12.29 -7.54 -0.25
C ILE A 102 -13.68 -7.31 -0.86
N LEU A 103 -14.16 -6.05 -0.84
CA LEU A 103 -15.48 -5.69 -1.38
C LEU A 103 -15.56 -5.99 -2.88
N TRP A 104 -14.51 -5.66 -3.63
CA TRP A 104 -14.44 -5.95 -5.06
C TRP A 104 -14.39 -7.46 -5.34
N GLY A 105 -13.64 -8.23 -4.54
CA GLY A 105 -13.62 -9.70 -4.60
C GLY A 105 -15.01 -10.29 -4.36
N MET A 106 -15.73 -9.80 -3.34
CA MET A 106 -17.10 -10.19 -3.05
C MET A 106 -18.06 -9.83 -4.20
N TYR A 107 -17.96 -8.61 -4.76
CA TYR A 107 -18.76 -8.18 -5.91
C TYR A 107 -18.52 -9.08 -7.13
N LYS A 108 -17.28 -9.55 -7.33
CA LYS A 108 -16.91 -10.46 -8.42
C LYS A 108 -17.26 -11.93 -8.14
N GLY A 109 -17.87 -12.23 -6.99
CA GLY A 109 -18.34 -13.56 -6.62
C GLY A 109 -17.34 -14.42 -5.85
N GLU A 110 -16.22 -13.87 -5.38
CA GLU A 110 -15.33 -14.61 -4.48
C GLU A 110 -16.03 -14.87 -3.14
N ARG A 111 -16.16 -16.16 -2.80
CA ARG A 111 -16.78 -16.58 -1.54
C ARG A 111 -15.72 -16.70 -0.46
N LEU A 112 -15.75 -15.78 0.49
CA LEU A 112 -14.92 -15.85 1.69
C LEU A 112 -15.28 -17.09 2.51
N ARG A 113 -14.29 -17.97 2.74
CA ARG A 113 -14.43 -19.15 3.60
C ARG A 113 -14.63 -18.71 5.05
N THR A 114 -15.30 -19.51 5.87
CA THR A 114 -15.53 -19.20 7.31
C THR A 114 -14.25 -18.81 8.06
N ARG A 115 -13.12 -19.45 7.75
CA ARG A 115 -11.81 -19.10 8.34
C ARG A 115 -11.30 -17.71 7.95
N GLN A 116 -11.61 -17.23 6.74
CA GLN A 116 -11.23 -15.89 6.28
C GLN A 116 -12.06 -14.82 6.99
N TRP A 117 -13.34 -15.09 7.25
CA TRP A 117 -14.19 -14.22 8.07
C TRP A 117 -13.65 -14.06 9.49
N PHE A 118 -13.22 -15.16 10.12
CA PHE A 118 -12.55 -15.08 11.42
C PHE A 118 -11.24 -14.27 11.37
N GLY A 119 -10.42 -14.48 10.34
CA GLY A 119 -9.20 -13.70 10.14
C GLY A 119 -9.47 -12.20 9.94
N LEU A 120 -10.51 -11.86 9.18
CA LEU A 120 -10.95 -10.49 8.97
C LEU A 120 -11.44 -9.85 10.27
N ALA A 121 -12.29 -10.55 11.03
CA ALA A 121 -12.78 -10.06 12.32
C ALA A 121 -11.63 -9.82 13.30
N LEU A 122 -10.66 -10.74 13.37
CA LEU A 122 -9.48 -10.60 14.22
C LEU A 122 -8.60 -9.41 13.78
N ALA A 123 -8.41 -9.22 12.47
CA ALA A 123 -7.64 -8.09 11.94
C ALA A 123 -8.31 -6.74 12.25
N VAL A 124 -9.63 -6.64 12.08
CA VAL A 124 -10.39 -5.44 12.44
C VAL A 124 -10.35 -5.19 13.94
N ALA A 125 -10.52 -6.21 14.77
CA ALA A 125 -10.43 -6.09 16.22
C ALA A 125 -9.03 -5.63 16.67
N GLY A 126 -7.97 -6.20 16.10
CA GLY A 126 -6.59 -5.79 16.36
C GLY A 126 -6.32 -4.35 15.93
N LEU A 127 -6.85 -3.93 14.79
CA LEU A 127 -6.77 -2.55 14.31
C LEU A 127 -7.45 -1.57 15.29
N VAL A 128 -8.67 -1.88 15.72
CA VAL A 128 -9.43 -1.06 16.70
C VAL A 128 -8.68 -0.98 18.02
N ALA A 129 -8.16 -2.10 18.52
CA ALA A 129 -7.40 -2.13 19.78
C ALA A 129 -6.10 -1.29 19.72
N LEU A 130 -5.38 -1.31 18.59
CA LEU A 130 -4.17 -0.51 18.39
C LEU A 130 -4.46 0.98 18.19
N LEU A 131 -5.63 1.33 17.64
CA LEU A 131 -6.06 2.71 17.40
C LEU A 131 -6.72 3.38 18.62
N PHE A 132 -7.34 2.59 19.50
CA PHE A 132 -7.99 3.06 20.71
C PHE A 132 -7.12 4.02 21.57
N PRO A 133 -5.84 3.70 21.87
CA PRO A 133 -4.99 4.59 22.66
C PRO A 133 -4.52 5.83 21.89
N GLY A 134 -4.55 5.81 20.55
CA GLY A 134 -4.17 6.95 19.71
C GLY A 134 -5.29 7.97 19.48
N LEU A 135 -6.53 7.64 19.87
CA LEU A 135 -7.69 8.54 19.85
C LEU A 135 -7.95 9.23 21.20
N SER A 136 -7.29 8.75 22.26
CA SER A 136 -7.45 9.26 23.64
C SER A 136 -6.29 10.15 24.09
N ALA A 137 -5.47 10.66 23.16
CA ALA A 137 -4.33 11.54 23.42
C ALA A 137 -4.44 12.83 22.60
#